data_AF-A0A0E3BXN3-F1
#
_entry.id   AF-A0A0E3BXN3-F1
#
_cell.length_a   1.000
_cell.length_b   1.000
_cell.length_c   1.000
_cell.angle_alpha   90.00
_cell.angle_beta   90.00
_cell.angle_gamma   90.00
#
_symmetry.space_group_name_H-M   'P 1'
#
loop_
_entity.id
_entity.type
_entity.pdbx_description
1 polymer ?
#
loop_
_entity_poly.entity_id
_entity_poly.type
_entity_poly.pdbx_seq_one_letter_code
_entity_poly.pdbx_strand_id
1 'polypeptide(L)'
;MSLGNAIMNNYAFLLEMYEDSYFPEELVRKGEDILRELCLQIEQQKPQNLEQLYRLTHAATERFNDLQQEFEEQGSELETAARECIAADFEVIAKAYGFEEADVEELIALREW
;
A
#
# COMPACT_ATOMS: atom_id res chain seq x y z
N MET A 1 8.57 3.31 -13.18
CA MET A 1 7.64 2.69 -14.16
C MET A 1 6.39 3.56 -14.18
N SER A 2 5.74 3.75 -15.34
CA SER A 2 4.51 4.56 -15.41
C SER A 2 3.30 3.63 -15.22
N LEU A 3 2.34 4.04 -14.41
CA LEU A 3 1.07 3.34 -14.25
C LEU A 3 0.13 3.69 -15.41
N GLY A 4 -0.65 2.73 -15.88
CA GLY A 4 -1.68 2.95 -16.90
C GLY A 4 -2.86 3.76 -16.37
N ASN A 5 -3.16 3.65 -15.08
CA ASN A 5 -4.17 4.44 -14.40
C ASN A 5 -3.67 5.88 -14.13
N ALA A 6 -4.29 6.86 -14.78
CA ALA A 6 -3.88 8.27 -14.68
C ALA A 6 -4.03 8.86 -13.26
N ILE A 7 -4.98 8.34 -12.45
CA ILE A 7 -5.17 8.76 -11.07
C ILE A 7 -3.99 8.26 -10.25
N MET A 8 -3.74 6.95 -10.27
CA MET A 8 -2.64 6.34 -9.50
C MET A 8 -1.26 6.82 -9.97
N ASN A 9 -1.10 7.14 -11.25
CA ASN A 9 0.17 7.65 -11.78
C ASN A 9 0.56 9.02 -11.21
N ASN A 10 -0.42 9.84 -10.81
CA ASN A 10 -0.19 11.16 -10.21
C ASN A 10 -0.49 11.20 -8.71
N TYR A 11 -0.89 10.08 -8.12
CA TYR A 11 -1.21 9.98 -6.71
C TYR A 11 0.08 9.99 -5.87
N ALA A 12 0.06 10.75 -4.78
CA ALA A 12 1.16 10.84 -3.82
C ALA A 12 0.94 9.81 -2.72
N PHE A 13 1.53 8.62 -2.89
CA PHE A 13 1.48 7.55 -1.90
C PHE A 13 2.27 7.91 -0.65
N LEU A 14 1.78 7.43 0.50
CA LEU A 14 2.40 7.54 1.82
C LEU A 14 2.77 8.99 2.19
N LEU A 15 1.97 9.96 1.74
CA LEU A 15 2.28 11.39 1.89
C LEU A 15 2.53 11.76 3.36
N GLU A 16 1.66 11.31 4.27
CA GLU A 16 1.79 11.61 5.71
C GLU A 16 3.07 11.00 6.30
N MET A 17 3.49 9.82 5.82
CA MET A 17 4.76 9.21 6.24
C MET A 17 5.97 9.97 5.69
N TYR A 18 5.90 10.51 4.47
CA TYR A 18 6.97 11.36 3.92
C TYR A 18 7.09 12.72 4.63
N GLU A 19 5.99 13.25 5.16
CA GLU A 19 5.98 14.53 5.89
C GLU A 19 6.45 14.40 7.34
N ASP A 20 6.52 13.18 7.89
CA ASP A 20 6.97 12.91 9.24
C ASP A 20 8.40 12.36 9.29
N SER A 21 9.29 13.12 9.93
CA SER A 21 10.71 12.77 10.12
C SER A 21 10.95 11.51 10.94
N TYR A 22 9.93 10.97 11.61
CA TYR A 22 9.99 9.68 12.30
C TYR A 22 10.17 8.51 11.34
N PHE A 23 9.65 8.61 10.11
CA PHE A 23 9.76 7.55 9.10
C PHE A 23 10.97 7.81 8.19
N PRO A 24 11.93 6.89 8.12
CA PRO A 24 13.07 7.02 7.21
C PRO A 24 12.61 7.08 5.75
N GLU A 25 12.92 8.16 5.03
CA GLU A 25 12.50 8.39 3.64
C GLU A 25 12.83 7.21 2.72
N GLU A 26 13.98 6.56 2.91
CA GLU A 26 14.37 5.38 2.12
C GLU A 26 13.42 4.18 2.32
N LEU A 27 12.89 3.99 3.53
CA LEU A 27 11.94 2.92 3.82
C LEU A 27 10.52 3.29 3.39
N VAL A 28 10.10 4.55 3.58
CA VAL A 28 8.83 5.04 3.04
C VAL A 28 8.78 4.84 1.52
N ARG A 29 9.89 5.11 0.83
CA ARG A 29 10.02 4.86 -0.61
C ARG A 29 9.82 3.39 -0.98
N LYS A 30 10.35 2.45 -0.20
CA LYS A 30 10.10 1.01 -0.41
C LYS A 30 8.62 0.66 -0.25
N GLY A 31 7.94 1.26 0.72
CA GLY A 31 6.49 1.15 0.89
C GLY A 31 5.73 1.67 -0.32
N GLU A 32 6.12 2.84 -0.85
CA GLU A 32 5.55 3.39 -2.08
C GLU A 32 5.78 2.44 -3.28
N ASP A 33 6.97 1.87 -3.41
CA ASP A 33 7.26 0.91 -4.47
C ASP A 33 6.35 -0.33 -4.37
N ILE A 34 6.08 -0.85 -3.16
CA ILE A 34 5.11 -1.95 -2.94
C ILE A 34 3.72 -1.56 -3.46
N LEU A 35 3.23 -0.37 -3.14
CA LEU A 35 1.91 0.12 -3.59
C LEU A 35 1.85 0.34 -5.11
N ARG A 36 2.92 0.86 -5.70
CA ARG A 36 3.04 1.01 -7.16
C ARG A 36 3.09 -0.35 -7.86
N GLU A 37 3.79 -1.32 -7.29
CA GLU A 37 3.81 -2.69 -7.80
C GLU A 37 2.43 -3.34 -7.70
N LEU A 38 1.69 -3.12 -6.61
CA LEU A 38 0.29 -3.56 -6.48
C LEU A 38 -0.56 -3.00 -7.62
N CYS A 39 -0.48 -1.69 -7.89
CA CYS A 39 -1.16 -1.04 -9.00
C CYS A 39 -0.83 -1.71 -10.35
N LEU A 40 0.46 -1.96 -10.61
CA LEU A 40 0.92 -2.66 -11.81
C LEU A 40 0.36 -4.09 -11.90
N GLN A 41 0.29 -4.82 -10.77
CA GLN A 41 -0.26 -6.16 -10.74
C GLN A 41 -1.76 -6.16 -11.03
N ILE A 42 -2.52 -5.21 -10.47
CA ILE A 42 -3.95 -5.04 -10.75
C ILE A 42 -4.18 -4.76 -12.24
N GLU A 43 -3.38 -3.88 -12.85
CA GLU A 43 -3.49 -3.56 -14.28
C GLU A 43 -3.16 -4.75 -15.20
N GLN A 44 -2.17 -5.56 -14.81
CA GLN A 44 -1.75 -6.74 -15.57
C GLN A 44 -2.74 -7.90 -15.43
N GLN A 45 -3.17 -8.19 -14.20
CA GLN A 45 -4.00 -9.35 -13.88
C GLN A 45 -5.49 -9.07 -14.08
N LYS A 46 -5.92 -7.80 -14.03
CA LYS A 46 -7.31 -7.34 -14.20
C LYS A 46 -8.29 -8.16 -13.36
N PRO A 47 -8.19 -8.08 -12.02
CA PRO A 47 -9.07 -8.81 -11.12
C PRO A 47 -10.54 -8.51 -11.46
N GLN A 48 -11.39 -9.53 -11.41
CA GLN A 48 -12.81 -9.42 -11.78
C GLN A 48 -13.74 -9.32 -10.57
N ASN A 49 -13.21 -9.52 -9.36
CA ASN A 49 -13.96 -9.55 -8.12
C ASN A 49 -13.04 -9.23 -6.92
N LEU A 50 -13.66 -8.97 -5.77
CA LEU A 50 -12.98 -8.62 -4.53
C LEU A 50 -12.02 -9.73 -4.07
N GLU A 51 -12.36 -11.02 -4.22
CA GLU A 51 -11.47 -12.11 -3.82
C GLU A 51 -10.14 -12.08 -4.58
N GLN A 52 -10.17 -11.81 -5.89
CA GLN A 52 -8.96 -11.67 -6.70
C GLN A 52 -8.17 -10.41 -6.34
N LEU A 53 -8.85 -9.29 -6.05
CA LEU A 53 -8.21 -8.08 -5.55
C LEU A 53 -7.51 -8.35 -4.22
N TYR A 54 -8.19 -8.98 -3.27
CA TYR A 54 -7.67 -9.25 -1.92
C TYR A 54 -6.42 -10.12 -1.96
N ARG A 55 -6.33 -11.10 -2.86
CA ARG A 55 -5.07 -11.86 -3.03
C ARG A 55 -3.88 -10.96 -3.41
N LEU A 56 -4.10 -9.94 -4.22
CA LEU A 56 -3.04 -9.00 -4.60
C LEU A 56 -2.69 -8.07 -3.43
N THR A 57 -3.71 -7.57 -2.72
CA THR A 57 -3.48 -6.66 -1.59
C THR A 57 -2.88 -7.38 -0.39
N HIS A 58 -3.23 -8.64 -0.16
CA HIS A 58 -2.62 -9.52 0.85
C HIS A 58 -1.14 -9.71 0.57
N ALA A 59 -0.76 -10.02 -0.67
CA ALA A 59 0.65 -10.13 -1.05
C ALA A 59 1.43 -8.82 -0.86
N ALA A 60 0.79 -7.66 -1.11
CA ALA A 60 1.39 -6.36 -0.80
C ALA A 60 1.51 -6.13 0.72
N THR A 61 0.50 -6.53 1.49
CA THR A 61 0.48 -6.41 2.96
C THR A 61 1.59 -7.25 3.60
N GLU A 62 1.81 -8.48 3.14
CA GLU A 62 2.91 -9.33 3.60
C GLU A 62 4.28 -8.66 3.37
N ARG A 63 4.45 -7.96 2.24
CA ARG A 63 5.69 -7.20 1.98
C ARG A 63 5.85 -5.99 2.92
N PHE A 64 4.75 -5.39 3.37
CA PHE A 64 4.82 -4.37 4.43
C PHE A 64 5.20 -4.98 5.78
N ASN A 65 4.79 -6.22 6.08
CA ASN A 65 5.25 -6.94 7.29
C ASN A 65 6.77 -7.20 7.22
N ASP A 66 7.32 -7.54 6.06
CA ASP A 66 8.78 -7.65 5.90
C ASP A 66 9.46 -6.28 6.10
N LEU A 67 8.86 -5.22 5.57
CA LEU A 67 9.40 -3.86 5.65
C LEU A 67 9.37 -3.31 7.09
N GLN A 68 8.38 -3.70 7.90
CA GLN A 68 8.28 -3.35 9.32
C GLN A 68 9.58 -3.66 10.07
N GLN A 69 10.18 -4.83 9.83
CA GLN A 69 11.44 -5.21 10.46
C GLN A 69 12.56 -4.21 10.13
N GLU A 70 12.62 -3.71 8.88
CA GLU A 70 13.61 -2.72 8.47
C GLU A 70 13.38 -1.36 9.14
N PHE A 71 12.12 -0.97 9.38
CA PHE A 71 11.79 0.22 10.15
C PHE A 71 12.31 0.12 11.59
N GLU A 72 12.08 -1.03 12.24
CA GLU A 72 12.55 -1.28 13.62
C GLU A 72 14.09 -1.21 13.72
N GLU A 73 14.81 -1.76 12.74
CA GLU A 73 16.28 -1.69 12.69
C GLU A 73 16.82 -0.26 12.57
N GLN A 74 16.02 0.66 12.03
CA GLN A 74 16.34 2.08 11.88
C GLN A 74 15.77 2.94 13.04
N GLY A 75 15.19 2.32 14.07
CA GLY A 75 14.60 3.02 15.22
C GLY A 75 13.27 3.71 14.90
N SER A 76 12.55 3.20 13.90
CA SER A 76 11.21 3.61 13.50
C SER A 76 10.28 2.39 13.55
N GLU A 77 9.00 2.56 13.22
CA GLU A 77 7.98 1.50 13.26
C GLU A 77 6.80 1.90 12.37
N LEU A 78 6.12 0.93 11.73
CA LEU A 78 4.81 1.12 11.11
C LEU A 78 3.72 1.28 12.17
N GLU A 79 3.85 2.34 12.98
CA GLU A 79 2.95 2.64 14.07
C GLU A 79 1.57 3.11 13.57
N THR A 80 0.70 3.57 14.48
CA THR A 80 -0.69 3.93 14.17
C THR A 80 -0.80 4.90 12.97
N ALA A 81 0.05 5.92 12.91
CA ALA A 81 0.03 6.89 11.80
C ALA A 81 0.40 6.25 10.45
N ALA A 82 1.45 5.40 10.42
CA ALA A 82 1.81 4.66 9.22
C ALA A 82 0.69 3.69 8.81
N ARG A 83 0.06 3.02 9.78
CA ARG A 83 -1.05 2.12 9.51
C ARG A 83 -2.21 2.81 8.83
N GLU A 84 -2.65 3.94 9.38
CA GLU A 84 -3.76 4.70 8.82
C GLU A 84 -3.42 5.21 7.41
N CYS A 85 -2.19 5.69 7.21
CA CYS A 85 -1.71 6.15 5.91
C CYS A 85 -1.69 5.02 4.86
N ILE A 86 -1.12 3.86 5.20
CA ILE A 86 -1.08 2.69 4.32
C ILE A 86 -2.50 2.21 4.01
N ALA A 87 -3.36 2.06 5.02
CA ALA A 87 -4.74 1.62 4.84
C ALA A 87 -5.54 2.55 3.91
N ALA A 88 -5.37 3.87 4.07
CA ALA A 88 -6.00 4.87 3.21
C ALA A 88 -5.54 4.73 1.75
N ASP A 89 -4.24 4.48 1.52
CA ASP A 89 -3.71 4.26 0.18
C ASP A 89 -4.24 2.99 -0.46
N PHE A 90 -4.35 1.88 0.29
CA PHE A 90 -5.00 0.65 -0.20
C PHE A 90 -6.45 0.90 -0.61
N GLU A 91 -7.19 1.68 0.18
CA GLU A 91 -8.58 2.04 -0.12
C GLU A 91 -8.67 2.87 -1.42
N VAL A 92 -7.80 3.87 -1.59
CA VAL A 92 -7.73 4.70 -2.78
C VAL A 92 -7.37 3.88 -4.03
N ILE A 93 -6.43 2.95 -3.91
CA ILE A 93 -6.08 2.01 -4.99
C ILE A 93 -7.30 1.18 -5.39
N ALA A 94 -7.98 0.55 -4.44
CA ALA A 94 -9.16 -0.28 -4.72
C ALA A 94 -10.24 0.53 -5.47
N LYS A 95 -10.56 1.73 -4.97
CA LYS A 95 -11.53 2.64 -5.61
C LYS A 95 -11.09 3.05 -7.02
N ALA A 96 -9.82 3.39 -7.20
CA ALA A 96 -9.28 3.82 -8.50
C ALA A 96 -9.33 2.73 -9.58
N TYR A 97 -9.33 1.45 -9.17
CA TYR A 97 -9.49 0.30 -10.06
C TYR A 97 -10.93 -0.25 -10.13
N GLY A 98 -11.90 0.47 -9.55
CA GLY A 98 -13.34 0.16 -9.68
C GLY A 98 -13.92 -0.74 -8.59
N PHE A 99 -13.22 -0.92 -7.47
CA PHE A 99 -13.67 -1.70 -6.32
C PHE A 99 -14.10 -0.78 -5.17
N GLU A 100 -15.18 -0.02 -5.38
CA GLU A 100 -15.70 0.95 -4.41
C GLU A 100 -16.25 0.29 -3.13
N GLU A 101 -16.65 -0.97 -3.22
CA GLU A 101 -17.21 -1.77 -2.11
C GLU A 101 -16.15 -2.59 -1.37
N ALA A 102 -14.86 -2.41 -1.69
CA ALA A 102 -13.78 -3.12 -1.00
C ALA A 102 -13.70 -2.69 0.47
N ASP A 103 -13.64 -3.67 1.36
CA ASP A 103 -13.47 -3.41 2.79
C ASP A 103 -11.99 -3.17 3.09
N VAL A 104 -11.67 -2.04 3.70
CA VAL A 104 -10.28 -1.67 4.02
C VAL A 104 -9.62 -2.67 4.96
N GLU A 105 -10.34 -3.19 5.96
CA GLU A 105 -9.79 -4.19 6.88
C GLU A 105 -9.47 -5.49 6.16
N GLU A 106 -10.24 -5.85 5.13
CA GLU A 106 -9.96 -7.01 4.28
C GLU A 106 -8.78 -6.78 3.33
N LEU A 107 -8.61 -5.55 2.80
CA LEU A 107 -7.49 -5.20 1.92
C LEU A 107 -6.14 -5.42 2.63
N ILE A 108 -6.07 -5.10 3.91
CA ILE A 108 -4.88 -5.21 4.78
C ILE A 108 -5.02 -6.30 5.86
N ALA A 109 -5.79 -7.36 5.59
CA ALA A 109 -6.13 -8.37 6.60
C ALA A 109 -4.92 -9.13 7.17
N LEU A 110 -3.83 -9.24 6.39
CA LEU A 110 -2.62 -9.97 6.80
C LEU A 110 -1.59 -9.08 7.53
N ARG A 111 -1.94 -7.85 7.88
CA ARG A 111 -0.99 -6.94 8.55
C ARG A 111 -0.57 -7.49 9.91
N GLU A 112 0.72 -7.39 10.20
CA GLU A 112 1.29 -7.72 11.51
C GLU A 112 1.79 -6.49 12.27
N TRP A 113 1.57 -5.29 11.70
CA TRP A 113 1.89 -3.97 12.23
C TRP A 113 0.63 -3.21 12.73
#